data_AF-E6Z457-F1
#
_entry.id   AF-E6Z457-F1
#
_cell.length_a   1.000
_cell.length_b   1.000
_cell.length_c   1.000
_cell.angle_alpha   90.00
_cell.angle_beta   90.00
_cell.angle_gamma   90.00
#
_symmetry.space_group_name_H-M   'P 1'
#
loop_
_entity.id
_entity.type
_entity.pdbx_description
1 polymer ?
#
loop_
_entity_poly.entity_id
_entity_poly.type
_entity_poly.pdbx_seq_one_letter_code
_entity_poly.pdbx_strand_id
1 'polypeptide(L)'
;LDFYHFNSTHASYVDILNQRARSGTAGPLPQEAPDEAEGQGSFSFDHGHAVNWSIKRQSRYSRPLVIDPDDLAEVKARVGVTRMKWMLRQRNLTIFPNLQIIDISSAQLRTWRPLAVDKTEMTSHCLAPVGESAEARRVRIRN
;
A
#
# COMPACT_ATOMS: atom_id res chain seq x y z
N LEU A 1 -8.91 -11.62 5.03
CA LEU A 1 -8.22 -10.94 3.91
C LEU A 1 -8.47 -11.74 2.64
N ASP A 2 -8.83 -11.08 1.54
CA ASP A 2 -9.18 -11.76 0.29
C ASP A 2 -8.42 -11.12 -0.87
N PHE A 3 -7.64 -11.90 -1.62
CA PHE A 3 -6.98 -11.43 -2.85
C PHE A 3 -7.77 -11.80 -4.10
N TYR A 4 -8.56 -12.88 -4.06
CA TYR A 4 -9.29 -13.40 -5.21
C TYR A 4 -10.31 -12.41 -5.75
N HIS A 5 -10.90 -11.58 -4.88
CA HIS A 5 -11.87 -10.56 -5.29
C HIS A 5 -11.28 -9.50 -6.23
N PHE A 6 -9.95 -9.31 -6.29
CA PHE A 6 -9.36 -8.18 -7.02
C PHE A 6 -9.79 -8.16 -8.49
N ASN A 7 -9.69 -9.29 -9.19
CA ASN A 7 -10.00 -9.36 -10.62
C ASN A 7 -11.50 -9.23 -10.92
N SER A 8 -12.37 -9.77 -10.06
CA SER A 8 -13.81 -9.80 -10.31
C SER A 8 -14.53 -8.53 -9.87
N THR A 9 -14.06 -7.88 -8.80
CA THR A 9 -14.75 -6.73 -8.20
C THR A 9 -14.13 -5.37 -8.55
N HIS A 10 -12.89 -5.34 -9.05
CA HIS A 10 -12.17 -4.10 -9.38
C HIS A 10 -11.91 -3.94 -10.89
N ALA A 11 -12.72 -4.54 -11.77
CA ALA A 11 -12.50 -4.48 -13.22
C ALA A 11 -12.40 -3.04 -13.76
N SER A 12 -13.33 -2.15 -13.36
CA SER A 12 -13.31 -0.73 -13.75
C SER A 12 -12.09 0.02 -13.21
N TYR A 13 -11.60 -0.36 -12.04
CA TYR A 13 -10.37 0.20 -11.48
C TYR A 13 -9.15 -0.22 -12.29
N VAL A 14 -9.08 -1.49 -12.73
CA VAL A 14 -8.00 -1.98 -13.61
C VAL A 14 -7.96 -1.19 -14.91
N ASP A 15 -9.11 -0.85 -15.49
CA ASP A 15 -9.18 -0.02 -16.70
C ASP A 15 -8.62 1.39 -16.46
N ILE A 16 -8.93 2.00 -15.32
CA ILE A 16 -8.36 3.30 -14.92
C ILE A 16 -6.83 3.22 -14.78
N LEU A 17 -6.31 2.15 -14.20
CA LEU A 17 -4.85 1.95 -14.09
C LEU A 17 -4.19 1.82 -15.46
N ASN A 18 -4.82 1.09 -16.38
CA ASN A 18 -4.32 0.94 -17.74
C ASN A 18 -4.33 2.27 -18.49
N GLN A 19 -5.37 3.09 -18.30
CA GLN A 19 -5.42 4.43 -18.87
C GLN A 19 -4.32 5.33 -18.29
N ARG A 20 -4.11 5.32 -16.97
CA ARG A 20 -3.04 6.09 -16.32
C ARG A 20 -1.65 5.66 -16.79
N ALA A 21 -1.42 4.37 -16.98
CA ALA A 21 -0.15 3.87 -17.52
C ALA A 21 0.14 4.44 -18.92
N ARG A 22 -0.89 4.67 -19.75
CA ARG A 22 -0.76 5.30 -21.07
C ARG A 22 -0.57 6.82 -21.00
N SER A 23 -1.20 7.47 -20.02
CA SER A 23 -1.14 8.93 -19.84
C SER A 23 0.08 9.41 -19.03
N GLY A 24 0.83 8.48 -18.41
CA GLY A 24 1.97 8.76 -17.54
C GLY A 24 1.59 8.71 -16.05
N THR A 25 2.49 8.17 -15.23
CA THR A 25 2.31 8.11 -13.76
C THR A 25 2.78 9.40 -13.10
N ALA A 26 2.08 9.83 -12.04
CA ALA A 26 2.53 10.94 -11.22
C ALA A 26 3.70 10.50 -10.32
N GLY A 27 4.92 10.87 -10.69
CA GLY A 27 6.13 10.68 -9.87
C GLY A 27 6.88 9.35 -10.10
N PRO A 28 8.05 9.18 -9.44
CA PRO A 28 8.91 8.01 -9.61
C PRO A 28 8.24 6.74 -9.05
N LEU A 29 8.45 5.62 -9.73
CA LEU A 29 7.93 4.32 -9.33
C LEU A 29 8.98 3.58 -8.50
N PRO A 30 8.61 2.96 -7.36
CA PRO A 30 9.46 2.00 -6.69
C PRO A 30 9.84 0.86 -7.65
N GLN A 31 11.12 0.48 -7.62
CA GLN A 31 11.65 -0.64 -8.39
C GLN A 31 12.21 -1.69 -7.44
N GLU A 32 11.88 -2.95 -7.72
CA GLU A 32 12.55 -4.10 -7.10
C GLU A 32 13.88 -4.39 -7.81
N ALA A 33 14.76 -5.14 -7.15
CA ALA A 33 15.99 -5.59 -7.78
C ALA A 33 15.67 -6.50 -9.01
N PRO A 34 16.52 -6.51 -10.05
CA PRO A 34 16.25 -7.27 -11.28
C PRO A 34 16.04 -8.78 -11.05
N ASP A 35 16.72 -9.35 -10.06
CA ASP A 35 16.67 -10.76 -9.66
C ASP A 35 15.55 -11.07 -8.67
N GLU A 36 14.81 -10.07 -8.19
CA GLU A 36 13.67 -10.30 -7.30
C GLU A 36 12.53 -11.00 -8.07
N ALA A 37 12.11 -12.14 -7.54
CA ALA A 37 10.95 -12.85 -8.03
C ALA A 37 9.66 -12.09 -7.67
N GLU A 38 8.77 -11.94 -8.65
CA GLU A 38 7.41 -11.53 -8.34
C GLU A 38 6.74 -12.60 -7.47
N GLY A 39 5.89 -12.14 -6.57
CA GLY A 39 5.29 -13.02 -5.59
C GLY A 39 4.09 -12.37 -4.94
N GLN A 40 3.21 -13.18 -4.40
CA GLN A 40 2.11 -12.73 -3.58
C GLN A 40 1.75 -13.83 -2.61
N GLY A 41 1.23 -13.45 -1.45
CA GLY A 41 0.87 -14.43 -0.45
C GLY A 41 0.26 -13.78 0.76
N SER A 42 0.07 -14.60 1.78
CA SER A 42 -0.39 -14.16 3.08
C SER A 42 0.46 -14.78 4.18
N PHE A 43 0.58 -14.06 5.28
CA PHE A 43 1.00 -14.62 6.55
C PHE A 43 -0.17 -14.51 7.52
N SER A 44 -0.43 -15.58 8.25
CA SER A 44 -1.32 -15.59 9.40
C SER A 44 -0.48 -15.53 10.66
N PHE A 45 -0.97 -14.81 11.66
CA PHE A 45 -0.36 -14.71 12.97
C PHE A 45 -1.37 -15.14 14.03
N ASP A 46 -0.91 -15.27 15.27
CA ASP A 46 -1.77 -15.59 16.40
C ASP A 46 -2.90 -14.56 16.56
N HIS A 47 -3.95 -14.96 17.28
CA HIS A 47 -5.09 -14.10 17.60
C HIS A 47 -5.84 -13.53 16.38
N GLY A 48 -5.74 -14.18 15.22
CA GLY A 48 -6.50 -13.83 14.02
C GLY A 48 -5.95 -12.65 13.23
N HIS A 49 -4.74 -12.18 13.53
CA HIS A 49 -4.07 -11.18 12.70
C HIS A 49 -3.54 -11.83 11.42
N ALA A 50 -3.57 -11.08 10.32
CA ALA A 50 -3.05 -11.58 9.05
C ALA A 50 -2.58 -10.43 8.17
N VAL A 51 -1.65 -10.70 7.27
CA VAL A 51 -1.20 -9.75 6.25
C VAL A 51 -1.19 -10.41 4.89
N ASN A 52 -1.76 -9.72 3.90
CA ASN A 52 -1.57 -10.04 2.50
C ASN A 52 -0.46 -9.15 1.96
N TRP A 53 0.37 -9.70 1.08
CA TRP A 53 1.47 -8.96 0.48
C TRP A 53 1.62 -9.30 -1.00
N SER A 54 2.20 -8.37 -1.74
CA SER A 54 2.66 -8.62 -3.11
C SER A 54 4.00 -7.95 -3.40
N ILE A 55 4.79 -8.64 -4.20
CA ILE A 55 6.03 -8.18 -4.83
C ILE A 55 5.70 -8.08 -6.32
N LYS A 56 5.72 -6.85 -6.83
CA LYS A 56 5.53 -6.57 -8.25
C LYS A 56 6.80 -5.92 -8.77
N ARG A 57 7.35 -6.45 -9.86
CA ARG A 57 8.60 -5.93 -10.44
C ARG A 57 8.42 -4.51 -10.96
N GLN A 58 7.24 -4.23 -11.49
CA GLN A 58 6.82 -2.90 -11.92
C GLN A 58 5.69 -2.42 -11.01
N SER A 59 5.99 -1.42 -10.17
CA SER A 59 4.92 -0.73 -9.43
C SER A 59 4.03 0.03 -10.41
N ARG A 60 2.71 0.02 -10.15
CA ARG A 60 1.73 0.84 -10.89
C ARG A 60 1.46 2.18 -10.22
N TYR A 61 2.03 2.40 -9.03
CA TYR A 61 1.79 3.57 -8.20
C TYR A 61 3.12 4.15 -7.74
N SER A 62 3.24 5.47 -7.76
CA SER A 62 4.34 6.12 -7.05
C SER A 62 4.12 5.99 -5.54
N ARG A 63 5.20 6.10 -4.77
CA ARG A 63 5.13 6.18 -3.31
C ARG A 63 5.77 7.49 -2.88
N PRO A 64 5.17 8.21 -1.91
CA PRO A 64 5.76 9.46 -1.41
C PRO A 64 7.21 9.31 -0.94
N LEU A 65 7.52 8.15 -0.36
CA LEU A 65 8.86 7.81 0.15
C LEU A 65 9.95 7.73 -0.94
N VAL A 66 9.59 7.55 -2.22
CA VAL A 66 10.59 7.47 -3.31
C VAL A 66 10.78 8.78 -4.06
N ILE A 67 10.12 9.86 -3.62
CA ILE A 67 10.22 11.18 -4.26
C ILE A 67 11.54 11.85 -3.89
N ASP A 68 11.92 11.75 -2.61
CA ASP A 68 13.17 12.32 -2.11
C ASP A 68 14.19 11.19 -1.84
N PRO A 69 15.32 11.17 -2.56
CA PRO A 69 16.40 10.21 -2.33
C PRO A 69 17.01 10.30 -0.92
N ASP A 70 17.01 11.47 -0.30
CA ASP A 70 17.59 11.68 1.03
C ASP A 70 16.68 11.04 2.10
N ASP A 71 15.36 11.19 1.98
CA ASP A 71 14.37 10.47 2.82
C ASP A 71 14.57 8.95 2.71
N LEU A 72 14.78 8.46 1.48
CA LEU A 72 15.01 7.05 1.21
C LEU A 72 16.28 6.54 1.90
N ALA A 73 17.37 7.32 1.82
CA ALA A 73 18.65 6.99 2.43
C ALA A 73 18.57 7.03 3.97
N GLU A 74 17.93 8.05 4.54
CA GLU A 74 17.72 8.18 5.98
C GLU A 74 16.90 7.01 6.53
N VAL A 75 15.76 6.70 5.91
CA VAL A 75 14.92 5.58 6.33
C VAL A 75 15.68 4.27 6.20
N LYS A 76 16.41 4.05 5.10
CA LYS A 76 17.24 2.84 4.91
C LYS A 76 18.31 2.71 5.99
N ALA A 77 18.97 3.79 6.38
CA ALA A 77 19.96 3.79 7.46
C ALA A 77 19.32 3.43 8.81
N ARG A 78 18.10 3.92 9.07
CA ARG A 78 17.38 3.68 10.33
C ARG A 78 16.79 2.27 10.45
N VAL A 79 16.18 1.73 9.39
CA VAL A 79 15.42 0.46 9.47
C VAL A 79 16.14 -0.74 8.85
N GLY A 80 17.21 -0.48 8.09
CA GLY A 80 17.95 -1.48 7.32
C GLY A 80 17.25 -1.86 6.00
N VAL A 81 18.00 -2.57 5.15
CA VAL A 81 17.58 -2.90 3.78
C VAL A 81 16.29 -3.70 3.73
N THR A 82 16.17 -4.76 4.55
CA THR A 82 15.03 -5.67 4.50
C THR A 82 13.71 -4.97 4.85
N ARG A 83 13.69 -4.18 5.93
CA ARG A 83 12.48 -3.43 6.31
C ARG A 83 12.14 -2.37 5.26
N MET A 84 13.16 -1.72 4.69
CA MET A 84 12.97 -0.75 3.63
C MET A 84 12.32 -1.37 2.39
N LYS A 85 12.74 -2.57 1.96
CA LYS A 85 12.08 -3.30 0.86
C LYS A 85 10.59 -3.51 1.16
N TRP A 86 10.26 -3.98 2.36
CA TRP A 86 8.87 -4.16 2.75
C TRP A 86 8.08 -2.85 2.80
N MET A 87 8.69 -1.71 3.17
CA MET A 87 8.04 -0.39 3.14
C MET A 87 7.62 0.07 1.73
N LEU A 88 8.25 -0.47 0.69
CA LEU A 88 7.93 -0.16 -0.71
C LEU A 88 6.98 -1.19 -1.36
N ARG A 89 6.73 -2.32 -0.70
CA ARG A 89 5.85 -3.40 -1.18
C ARG A 89 4.39 -3.19 -0.77
N GLN A 90 3.48 -3.73 -1.57
CA GLN A 90 2.06 -3.67 -1.27
C GLN A 90 1.73 -4.61 -0.12
N ARG A 91 1.03 -4.09 0.89
CA ARG A 91 0.63 -4.86 2.08
C ARG A 91 -0.77 -4.46 2.50
N ASN A 92 -1.54 -5.44 2.94
CA ASN A 92 -2.84 -5.22 3.59
C ASN A 92 -2.85 -6.03 4.88
N LEU A 93 -2.64 -5.35 5.99
CA LEU A 93 -2.58 -5.93 7.33
C LEU A 93 -3.94 -5.79 7.99
N THR A 94 -4.46 -6.89 8.51
CA THR A 94 -5.63 -6.91 9.40
C THR A 94 -5.16 -7.26 10.80
N ILE A 95 -5.42 -6.35 11.72
CA ILE A 95 -5.26 -6.55 13.16
C ILE A 95 -6.67 -6.83 13.71
N PHE A 96 -6.90 -8.10 14.04
CA PHE A 96 -8.11 -8.52 14.74
C PHE A 96 -8.38 -7.65 16.00
N PRO A 97 -9.64 -7.29 16.28
CA PRO A 97 -10.84 -7.71 15.58
C PRO A 97 -11.21 -6.85 14.36
N ASN A 98 -10.79 -5.58 14.33
CA ASN A 98 -11.43 -4.62 13.44
C ASN A 98 -10.58 -3.46 12.92
N LEU A 99 -9.26 -3.63 12.88
CA LEU A 99 -8.35 -2.65 12.34
C LEU A 99 -7.70 -3.19 11.07
N GLN A 100 -7.65 -2.37 10.03
CA GLN A 100 -6.95 -2.67 8.78
C GLN A 100 -6.02 -1.54 8.39
N ILE A 101 -4.80 -1.90 8.04
CA ILE A 101 -3.80 -1.01 7.48
C ILE A 101 -3.55 -1.45 6.04
N ILE A 102 -3.98 -0.62 5.09
CA ILE A 102 -3.80 -0.86 3.67
C ILE A 102 -2.68 0.05 3.19
N ASP A 103 -1.61 -0.55 2.68
CA ASP A 103 -0.45 0.17 2.18
C ASP A 103 -0.13 -0.27 0.74
N ILE A 104 -0.79 0.38 -0.22
CA ILE A 104 -0.66 0.10 -1.66
C ILE A 104 -0.16 1.34 -2.39
N SER A 105 -1.03 2.29 -2.72
CA SER A 105 -0.70 3.59 -3.33
C SER A 105 -0.57 4.70 -2.28
N SER A 106 -1.34 4.58 -1.20
CA SER A 106 -1.27 5.43 -0.01
C SER A 106 -1.49 4.55 1.22
N ALA A 107 -0.96 4.99 2.35
CA ALA A 107 -1.21 4.35 3.63
C ALA A 107 -2.60 4.74 4.13
N GLN A 108 -3.50 3.78 4.23
CA GLN A 108 -4.86 3.96 4.72
C GLN A 108 -5.06 3.14 5.99
N LEU A 109 -5.66 3.76 7.00
CA LEU A 109 -6.07 3.10 8.23
C LEU A 109 -7.59 3.04 8.25
N ARG A 110 -8.13 1.84 8.40
CA ARG A 110 -9.57 1.57 8.40
C ARG A 110 -9.96 0.85 9.67
N THR A 111 -11.06 1.28 10.27
CA THR A 111 -11.71 0.55 11.35
C THR A 111 -13.15 0.25 11.00
N TRP A 112 -13.67 -0.88 11.48
CA TRP A 112 -15.08 -1.21 11.33
C TRP A 112 -15.73 -1.47 12.69
N ARG A 113 -16.76 -0.69 13.00
CA ARG A 113 -17.52 -0.81 14.24
C ARG A 113 -18.87 -1.47 13.93
N PRO A 114 -19.14 -2.69 14.44
CA PRO A 114 -20.46 -3.29 14.29
C PRO A 114 -21.47 -2.48 15.10
N LEU A 115 -22.58 -2.09 14.48
CA LEU A 115 -23.68 -1.36 15.12
C LEU A 115 -24.92 -2.24 15.29
N ALA A 116 -25.15 -3.14 14.35
CA ALA A 116 -26.17 -4.19 14.38
C ALA A 116 -25.70 -5.38 13.51
N VAL A 117 -26.45 -6.48 13.51
CA VAL A 117 -26.11 -7.70 12.73
C VAL A 117 -25.98 -7.46 11.22
N ASP A 118 -26.64 -6.44 10.71
CA ASP A 118 -26.70 -6.03 9.30
C ASP A 118 -26.12 -4.62 9.07
N LYS A 119 -25.52 -3.99 10.10
CA LYS A 119 -25.06 -2.60 10.05
C LYS A 119 -23.68 -2.43 10.66
N THR A 120 -22.74 -1.93 9.86
CA THR A 120 -21.38 -1.62 10.28
C THR A 120 -21.03 -0.19 9.90
N GLU A 121 -20.44 0.55 10.83
CA GLU A 121 -19.84 1.84 10.55
C GLU A 121 -18.37 1.63 10.18
N MET A 122 -17.95 2.21 9.06
CA MET A 122 -16.57 2.14 8.58
C MET A 122 -15.94 3.52 8.66
N THR A 123 -14.82 3.64 9.35
CA THR A 123 -14.00 4.85 9.37
C THR A 123 -12.71 4.62 8.61
N SER A 124 -12.33 5.53 7.72
CA SER A 124 -11.12 5.43 6.92
C SER A 124 -10.32 6.73 6.97
N HIS A 125 -9.03 6.63 7.27
CA HIS A 125 -8.08 7.73 7.32
C HIS A 125 -6.98 7.51 6.31
N CYS A 126 -6.57 8.57 5.61
CA CYS A 126 -5.33 8.59 4.84
C CYS A 126 -4.20 9.08 5.75
N LEU A 127 -3.17 8.26 5.93
CA LEU A 127 -2.03 8.58 6.79
C LEU A 127 -0.87 9.16 5.98
N ALA A 128 -0.22 10.18 6.56
CA ALA A 128 0.99 10.79 6.04
C ALA A 128 2.02 10.94 7.19
N PRO A 129 3.32 10.80 6.91
CA PRO A 129 4.37 11.14 7.85
C PRO A 129 4.29 12.61 8.28
N VAL A 130 4.61 12.88 9.54
CA VAL A 130 4.82 14.26 10.02
C VAL A 130 6.08 14.80 9.34
N GLY A 131 6.02 16.02 8.81
CA GLY A 131 7.13 16.63 8.07
C GLY A 131 7.18 16.29 6.58
N GLU A 132 6.25 15.48 6.06
CA GLU A 132 6.18 15.17 4.61
C GLU A 132 6.06 16.45 3.77
N SER A 133 6.88 16.55 2.71
CA SER A 133 6.90 17.69 1.80
C SER A 133 5.57 17.88 1.06
N ALA A 134 5.29 19.09 0.59
CA ALA A 134 4.08 19.39 -0.18
C ALA A 134 3.99 18.54 -1.47
N GLU A 135 5.13 18.27 -2.10
CA GLU A 135 5.25 17.40 -3.28
C GLU A 135 4.83 15.97 -2.95
N ALA A 136 5.43 15.41 -1.88
CA ALA A 136 5.14 14.05 -1.43
C ALA A 136 3.69 13.86 -1.01
N ARG A 137 3.11 14.87 -0.33
CA ARG A 137 1.70 14.90 -0.01
C ARG A 137 0.80 14.96 -1.25
N ARG A 138 1.19 15.71 -2.28
CA ARG A 138 0.42 15.78 -3.53
C ARG A 138 0.38 14.42 -4.22
N VAL A 139 1.51 13.74 -4.35
CA VAL A 139 1.59 12.38 -4.91
C VAL A 139 0.74 11.40 -4.10
N ARG A 140 0.82 11.44 -2.76
CA ARG A 140 -0.01 10.58 -1.89
C ARG A 140 -1.51 10.68 -2.16
N ILE A 141 -2.00 11.89 -2.41
CA ILE A 141 -3.44 12.18 -2.59
C ILE A 141 -3.88 11.99 -4.05
N ARG A 142 -2.98 12.22 -5.02
CA ARG A 142 -3.32 12.32 -6.45
C ARG A 142 -2.76 11.21 -7.34
N ASN A 143 -2.03 10.24 -6.77
CA ASN A 143 -1.57 9.01 -7.42
C ASN A 143 -2.63 8.37 -8.33
#